data_AF-A0A0D1Z0C1-F1
#
_entry.id   AF-A0A0D1Z0C1-F1
#
_cell.length_a   1.000
_cell.length_b   1.000
_cell.length_c   1.000
_cell.angle_alpha   90.00
_cell.angle_beta   90.00
_cell.angle_gamma   90.00
#
_symmetry.space_group_name_H-M   'P 1'
#
loop_
_entity.id
_entity.type
_entity.pdbx_description
1 polymer ?
#
loop_
_entity_poly.entity_id
_entity_poly.type
_entity_poly.pdbx_seq_one_letter_code
_entity_poly.pdbx_strand_id
1 'polypeptide(L)'
;MSAFSRLLVLIGILSLFHAAYSAHEFAALSNKLHKNAQLPLDIKLETLVSVFLASVGLVLGSDSLKPISWNAWAGNIEKHGLANPFHAFEERVGFMDIRAQRKEFANWARQQAGSPKS
;
A
#
# COMPACT_ATOMS: atom_id res chain seq x y z
N MET A 1 1.93 3.99 0.02
CA MET A 1 3.34 4.47 -0.03
C MET A 1 3.58 5.57 -1.06
N SER A 2 3.91 6.79 -0.60
CA SER A 2 4.34 7.89 -1.47
C SER A 2 5.74 7.64 -2.07
N ALA A 3 6.08 8.28 -3.19
CA ALA A 3 7.42 8.18 -3.78
C ALA A 3 8.53 8.59 -2.80
N PHE A 4 8.25 9.62 -1.99
CA PHE A 4 9.15 10.10 -0.94
C PHE A 4 9.41 9.04 0.14
N SER A 5 8.36 8.36 0.64
CA SER A 5 8.52 7.29 1.63
C SER A 5 9.37 6.13 1.09
N ARG A 6 9.17 5.74 -0.17
CA ARG A 6 9.96 4.69 -0.84
C ARG A 6 11.43 5.08 -0.98
N LEU A 7 11.71 6.34 -1.32
CA LEU A 7 13.07 6.85 -1.42
C LEU A 7 13.78 6.81 -0.06
N LEU A 8 13.11 7.23 1.02
CA LEU A 8 13.67 7.16 2.38
C LEU A 8 13.99 5.74 2.80
N VAL A 9 13.09 4.78 2.54
CA VAL A 9 13.33 3.36 2.81
C VAL A 9 14.51 2.84 2.00
N LEU A 10 14.58 3.17 0.70
CA LEU A 10 15.66 2.73 -0.17
C LEU A 10 17.02 3.25 0.30
N ILE A 11 17.11 4.56 0.59
CA ILE A 11 18.35 5.17 1.11
C ILE A 11 18.71 4.54 2.46
N GLY A 12 17.76 4.41 3.38
CA GLY A 12 17.99 3.81 4.70
C GLY A 12 18.50 2.36 4.61
N ILE A 13 17.94 1.55 3.72
CA ILE A 13 18.38 0.17 3.51
C ILE A 13 19.77 0.11 2.87
N LEU A 14 20.03 0.90 1.82
CA LEU A 14 21.35 0.92 1.17
C LEU A 14 22.45 1.40 2.13
N SER A 15 22.19 2.44 2.91
CA SER A 15 23.13 2.93 3.94
C SER A 15 23.32 1.90 5.05
N LEU A 16 22.28 1.15 5.43
CA LEU A 16 22.41 0.06 6.41
C LEU A 16 23.30 -1.07 5.88
N PHE A 17 23.14 -1.46 4.62
CA PHE A 17 24.02 -2.45 3.97
C PHE A 17 25.46 -1.96 3.90
N HIS A 18 25.67 -0.67 3.60
CA HIS A 18 27.00 -0.07 3.60
C HIS A 18 27.65 -0.16 4.98
N ALA A 19 26.96 0.28 6.03
CA ALA A 19 27.48 0.26 7.38
C ALA A 19 27.70 -1.18 7.91
N ALA A 20 26.85 -2.13 7.52
CA ALA A 20 27.04 -3.55 7.83
C ALA A 20 28.27 -4.14 7.16
N TYR A 21 28.55 -3.76 5.90
CA TYR A 21 29.76 -4.17 5.20
C TYR A 21 31.02 -3.56 5.86
N SER A 22 30.98 -2.29 6.22
CA SER A 22 32.06 -1.62 6.96
C SER A 22 32.34 -2.29 8.31
N ALA A 23 31.29 -2.68 9.04
CA ALA A 23 31.43 -3.42 10.29
C ALA A 23 32.07 -4.80 10.08
N HIS A 24 31.68 -5.50 9.00
CA HIS A 24 32.26 -6.79 8.63
C HIS A 24 33.75 -6.67 8.29
N GLU A 25 34.15 -5.67 7.49
CA GLU A 25 35.56 -5.43 7.16
C GLU A 25 36.38 -5.11 8.41
N PHE A 26 35.86 -4.26 9.30
CA PHE A 26 36.49 -3.93 10.57
C PHE A 26 36.68 -5.18 11.46
N ALA A 27 35.64 -6.01 11.58
CA ALA A 27 35.71 -7.25 12.36
C ALA A 27 36.70 -8.25 11.75
N ALA A 28 36.69 -8.41 10.42
CA ALA A 28 37.62 -9.30 9.72
C ALA A 28 39.09 -8.88 9.92
N LEU A 29 39.38 -7.57 9.85
CA LEU A 29 40.72 -7.03 10.08
C LEU A 29 41.13 -7.11 11.56
N SER A 30 40.23 -6.77 12.47
CA SER A 30 40.44 -6.86 13.93
C SER A 30 40.81 -8.29 14.36
N ASN A 31 40.08 -9.28 13.83
CA ASN A 31 40.36 -10.70 14.07
C ASN A 31 41.70 -11.14 13.48
N LYS A 32 42.00 -10.78 12.23
CA LYS A 32 43.29 -11.13 11.58
C LYS A 32 44.48 -10.55 12.33
N LEU A 33 44.35 -9.33 12.85
CA LEU A 33 45.42 -8.63 13.54
C LEU A 33 45.48 -8.94 15.05
N HIS A 34 44.58 -9.78 15.56
CA HIS A 34 44.42 -10.10 17.00
C HIS A 34 44.31 -8.84 17.88
N LYS A 35 43.77 -7.75 17.32
CA LYS A 35 43.56 -6.49 18.04
C LYS A 35 42.10 -6.40 18.46
N ASN A 36 41.85 -6.46 19.76
CA ASN A 36 40.54 -6.17 20.33
C ASN A 36 40.30 -4.65 20.28
N ALA A 37 39.89 -4.15 19.12
CA ALA A 37 39.54 -2.76 18.91
C ALA A 37 38.02 -2.59 19.01
N GLN A 38 37.58 -1.56 19.73
CA GLN A 38 36.17 -1.22 19.80
C GLN A 38 35.68 -0.68 18.45
N LEU A 39 34.43 -0.98 18.08
CA LEU A 39 33.84 -0.51 16.83
C LEU A 39 33.92 1.03 16.71
N PRO A 40 34.41 1.57 15.58
CA PRO A 40 34.51 3.00 15.34
C PRO A 40 33.17 3.71 15.50
N LEU A 41 33.22 4.96 15.95
CA LEU A 41 32.04 5.78 16.18
C LEU A 41 31.27 6.06 14.89
N ASP A 42 31.96 6.20 13.76
CA ASP A 42 31.38 6.45 12.44
C ASP A 42 30.36 5.36 12.05
N ILE A 43 30.78 4.09 12.07
CA ILE A 43 29.91 2.93 11.78
C ILE A 43 28.69 2.88 12.74
N LYS A 44 28.87 3.25 14.02
CA LYS A 44 27.75 3.32 14.98
C LYS A 44 26.74 4.40 14.60
N LEU A 45 27.21 5.58 14.18
CA LEU A 45 26.32 6.65 13.75
C LEU A 45 25.63 6.32 12.43
N GLU A 46 26.38 5.80 11.44
CA GLU A 46 25.82 5.38 10.15
C GLU A 46 24.71 4.35 10.31
N THR A 47 24.93 3.32 11.15
CA THR A 47 23.90 2.30 11.43
C THR A 47 22.67 2.89 12.12
N LEU A 48 22.84 3.73 13.15
CA LEU A 48 21.72 4.37 13.85
C LEU A 48 20.92 5.28 12.92
N VAL A 49 21.58 6.09 12.10
CA VAL A 49 20.93 6.98 11.12
C VAL A 49 20.22 6.16 10.05
N SER A 50 20.83 5.08 9.55
CA SER A 50 20.23 4.21 8.54
C SER A 50 18.96 3.53 9.04
N VAL A 51 18.99 2.97 10.26
CA VAL A 51 17.83 2.34 10.90
C VAL A 51 16.73 3.36 11.14
N PHE A 52 17.08 4.54 11.65
CA PHE A 52 16.14 5.63 11.85
C PHE A 52 15.46 6.04 10.54
N LEU A 53 16.23 6.26 9.48
CA LEU A 53 15.71 6.68 8.17
C LEU A 53 14.79 5.61 7.56
N ALA A 54 15.19 4.33 7.63
CA ALA A 54 14.37 3.22 7.15
C ALA A 54 13.05 3.11 7.94
N SER A 55 13.11 3.26 9.27
CA SER A 55 11.92 3.22 10.15
C SER A 55 10.96 4.37 9.84
N VAL A 56 11.48 5.59 9.70
CA VAL A 56 10.68 6.77 9.31
C VAL A 56 10.06 6.56 7.93
N GLY A 57 10.83 6.07 6.95
CA GLY A 57 10.33 5.78 5.62
C GLY A 57 9.19 4.75 5.63
N LEU A 58 9.33 3.67 6.41
CA LEU A 58 8.29 2.63 6.55
C LEU A 58 7.02 3.17 7.20
N VAL A 59 7.15 3.94 8.30
CA VAL A 59 6.02 4.53 9.02
C VAL A 59 5.27 5.52 8.13
N LEU A 60 5.98 6.44 7.47
CA LEU A 60 5.38 7.40 6.52
C LEU A 60 4.78 6.72 5.28
N GLY A 61 5.28 5.53 4.94
CA GLY A 61 4.79 4.73 3.83
C GLY A 61 3.52 3.94 4.14
N SER A 62 3.23 3.70 5.43
CA SER A 62 2.11 2.87 5.87
C SER A 62 0.75 3.45 5.45
N ASP A 63 -0.20 2.58 5.15
CA ASP A 63 -1.56 2.99 4.84
C ASP A 63 -2.27 3.43 6.13
N SER A 64 -3.19 4.40 5.99
CA SER A 64 -4.00 4.85 7.12
C SER A 64 -4.83 3.71 7.70
N LEU A 65 -5.00 3.73 9.02
CA LEU A 65 -5.80 2.75 9.73
C LEU A 65 -7.22 2.72 9.17
N LYS A 66 -7.71 1.53 8.88
CA LYS A 66 -9.10 1.32 8.48
C LYS A 66 -9.99 1.40 9.73
N PRO A 67 -11.17 2.04 9.66
CA PRO A 67 -12.10 2.08 10.78
C PRO A 67 -12.53 0.67 11.19
N ILE A 68 -12.71 0.46 12.50
CA ILE A 68 -13.06 -0.85 13.06
C ILE A 68 -14.53 -1.23 12.79
N SER A 69 -15.40 -0.24 12.61
CA SER A 69 -16.81 -0.50 12.32
C SER A 69 -17.00 -0.71 10.81
N TRP A 70 -17.54 -1.87 10.48
CA TRP A 70 -17.77 -2.28 9.09
C TRP A 70 -18.68 -1.33 8.33
N ASN A 71 -19.72 -0.79 8.98
CA ASN A 71 -20.62 0.18 8.37
C ASN A 71 -19.91 1.49 7.98
N ALA A 72 -19.00 1.99 8.83
CA ALA A 72 -18.25 3.21 8.56
C ALA A 72 -17.19 2.96 7.48
N TRP A 73 -16.56 1.78 7.48
CA TRP A 73 -15.62 1.39 6.44
C TRP A 73 -16.30 1.24 5.07
N ALA A 74 -17.41 0.49 5.01
CA ALA A 74 -18.18 0.28 3.78
C ALA A 74 -18.72 1.61 3.23
N GLY A 75 -19.33 2.44 4.08
CA GLY A 75 -19.79 3.76 3.67
C GLY A 75 -18.67 4.70 3.22
N ASN A 76 -17.45 4.57 3.77
CA ASN A 76 -16.30 5.33 3.28
C ASN A 76 -15.81 4.82 1.92
N ILE A 77 -15.83 3.52 1.69
CA ILE A 77 -15.47 2.90 0.40
C ILE A 77 -16.43 3.34 -0.71
N GLU A 78 -17.73 3.30 -0.45
CA GLU A 78 -18.76 3.75 -1.40
C GLU A 78 -18.59 5.22 -1.77
N LYS A 79 -18.30 6.09 -0.79
CA LYS A 79 -18.03 7.52 -1.04
C LYS A 79 -16.83 7.76 -1.95
N HIS A 80 -15.82 6.90 -1.89
CA HIS A 80 -14.62 6.98 -2.73
C HIS A 80 -14.79 6.26 -4.07
N GLY A 81 -16.00 5.75 -4.39
CA GLY A 81 -16.30 5.04 -5.63
C GLY A 81 -15.58 3.70 -5.76
N LEU A 82 -15.07 3.16 -4.65
CA LEU A 82 -14.45 1.84 -4.61
C LEU A 82 -15.55 0.77 -4.49
N ALA A 83 -15.28 -0.43 -5.02
CA ALA A 83 -16.25 -1.52 -5.02
C ALA A 83 -16.62 -1.91 -3.58
N ASN A 84 -17.89 -1.72 -3.21
CA ASN A 84 -18.44 -2.21 -1.95
C ASN A 84 -18.31 -3.76 -1.95
N PRO A 85 -17.64 -4.36 -0.94
CA PRO A 85 -17.53 -5.82 -0.85
C PRO A 85 -18.88 -6.54 -0.75
N PHE A 86 -19.93 -5.84 -0.34
CA PHE A 86 -21.30 -6.35 -0.25
C PHE A 86 -22.14 -6.10 -1.50
N HIS A 87 -21.58 -5.49 -2.55
CA HIS A 87 -22.31 -5.20 -3.80
C HIS A 87 -23.01 -6.44 -4.36
N ALA A 88 -22.35 -7.60 -4.31
CA ALA A 88 -22.93 -8.88 -4.75
C ALA A 88 -24.16 -9.32 -3.93
N PHE A 89 -24.19 -8.99 -2.63
CA PHE A 89 -25.33 -9.28 -1.75
C PHE A 89 -26.45 -8.24 -1.88
N GLU A 90 -26.11 -7.01 -2.24
CA GLU A 90 -27.07 -5.91 -2.43
C GLU A 90 -27.78 -6.01 -3.79
N GLU A 91 -27.04 -6.28 -4.87
CA GLU A 91 -27.61 -6.43 -6.21
C GLU A 91 -28.50 -7.66 -6.35
N ARG A 92 -28.27 -8.69 -5.50
CA ARG A 92 -29.09 -9.91 -5.46
C ARG A 92 -29.35 -10.49 -6.85
N VAL A 93 -28.32 -10.55 -7.69
CA VAL A 93 -28.43 -10.95 -9.11
C VAL A 93 -29.10 -12.31 -9.30
N GLY A 94 -28.98 -13.23 -8.32
CA GLY A 94 -29.66 -14.53 -8.33
C GLY A 94 -31.19 -14.49 -8.13
N PHE A 95 -31.73 -13.36 -7.65
CA PHE A 95 -33.17 -13.13 -7.44
C PHE A 95 -33.76 -12.14 -8.45
N MET A 96 -32.99 -11.75 -9.47
CA MET A 96 -33.43 -10.79 -10.48
C MET A 96 -34.48 -11.42 -11.41
N ASP A 97 -35.62 -10.75 -11.58
CA ASP A 97 -36.63 -11.18 -12.56
C ASP A 97 -36.17 -10.81 -13.98
N ILE A 98 -35.51 -11.77 -14.62
CA ILE A 98 -34.99 -11.65 -15.98
C ILE A 98 -36.11 -11.39 -17.00
N ARG A 99 -37.33 -11.91 -16.76
CA ARG A 99 -38.44 -11.77 -17.72
C ARG A 99 -39.03 -10.36 -17.67
N ALA A 100 -39.18 -9.81 -16.47
CA ALA A 100 -39.62 -8.43 -16.28
C ALA A 100 -38.63 -7.45 -16.92
N GLN A 101 -37.33 -7.57 -16.63
CA GLN A 101 -36.32 -6.67 -17.19
C GLN A 101 -36.23 -6.72 -18.72
N ARG A 102 -36.35 -7.92 -19.32
CA ARG A 102 -36.37 -8.05 -20.79
C ARG A 102 -37.55 -7.33 -21.42
N LYS A 103 -38.72 -7.35 -20.77
CA LYS A 103 -39.92 -6.66 -21.24
C LYS A 103 -39.77 -5.14 -21.14
N GLU A 104 -39.23 -4.65 -20.03
CA GLU A 104 -38.94 -3.22 -19.85
C GLU A 104 -37.95 -2.70 -20.89
N PHE A 105 -36.85 -3.43 -21.11
CA PHE A 105 -35.86 -3.09 -22.13
C PHE A 105 -36.47 -3.05 -23.53
N ALA A 106 -37.30 -4.04 -23.88
CA ALA A 106 -37.97 -4.08 -25.18
C ALA A 106 -38.93 -2.90 -25.38
N ASN A 107 -39.64 -2.48 -24.32
CA ASN A 107 -40.52 -1.31 -24.37
C ASN A 107 -39.71 -0.01 -24.53
N TRP A 108 -38.64 0.15 -23.78
CA TRP A 108 -37.73 1.30 -23.89
C TRP A 108 -37.10 1.42 -25.29
N ALA A 109 -36.59 0.31 -25.84
CA ALA A 109 -35.97 0.30 -27.17
C ALA A 109 -36.96 0.73 -28.28
N ARG A 110 -38.23 0.34 -28.16
CA ARG A 110 -39.30 0.79 -29.07
C ARG A 110 -39.58 2.30 -28.96
N GLN A 111 -39.56 2.86 -27.74
CA GLN A 111 -39.73 4.30 -27.52
C GLN A 111 -38.57 5.11 -28.11
N GLN A 112 -37.35 4.60 -28.02
CA GLN A 112 -36.17 5.25 -28.60
C GLN A 112 -36.15 5.17 -30.13
N ALA A 113 -36.61 4.06 -30.71
CA ALA A 113 -36.78 3.91 -32.17
C ALA A 113 -37.92 4.77 -32.74
N GLY A 114 -38.92 5.14 -31.92
CA GLY A 114 -40.04 6.00 -32.31
C GLY A 114 -39.80 7.50 -32.12
N SER A 115 -38.68 7.91 -31.52
CA SER A 115 -38.32 9.32 -31.31
C SER A 115 -37.49 9.81 -32.52
N PRO A 116 -37.95 10.79 -33.31
CA PRO A 116 -37.15 11.31 -34.41
C PRO A 116 -35.88 11.95 -33.86
N LYS A 117 -34.72 11.58 -34.40
CA LYS A 117 -33.46 12.28 -34.12
C LYS A 117 -33.59 13.70 -34.66
N SER A 118 -33.68 14.69 -33.75
CA SER A 118 -33.51 16.10 -34.09
C SER A 118 -32.05 16.42 -34.32
#